data_AF-A0A8S1A120-F1
#
_entry.id   AF-A0A8S1A120-F1
#
_cell.length_a   1.000
_cell.length_b   1.000
_cell.length_c   1.000
_cell.angle_alpha   90.00
_cell.angle_beta   90.00
_cell.angle_gamma   90.00
#
_symmetry.space_group_name_H-M   'P 1'
#
loop_
_entity.id
_entity.type
_entity.pdbx_description
1 polymer ?
#
loop_
_entity_poly.entity_id
_entity_poly.type
_entity_poly.pdbx_seq_one_letter_code
_entity_poly.pdbx_strand_id
1 'polypeptide(L)'
;MSYNASIQWGPELLPTSVRGSGVATIHICGFIVSFLSPYIVYLKNYFHWLPLTVIGAIAGLGMMLPLALPETTMTVMPKTFEDVEELTRKQNLWKLPFMESRKANEMNAGRNT
;
A
#
# COMPACT_ATOMS: atom_id res chain seq x y z
N MET A 1 1.05 -12.06 26.48
CA MET A 1 1.88 -10.83 26.45
C MET A 1 2.38 -10.44 25.06
N SER A 2 2.40 -11.34 24.06
CA SER A 2 2.84 -11.02 22.70
C SER A 2 1.85 -10.18 21.88
N TYR A 3 0.53 -10.41 22.02
CA TYR A 3 -0.50 -9.74 21.23
C TYR A 3 -0.43 -8.20 21.35
N ASN A 4 -0.33 -7.67 22.58
CA ASN A 4 -0.27 -6.23 22.84
C ASN A 4 0.95 -5.54 22.20
N ALA A 5 2.09 -6.26 22.09
CA ALA A 5 3.29 -5.73 21.45
C ALA A 5 3.11 -5.59 19.93
N SER A 6 2.47 -6.57 19.28
CA SER A 6 2.22 -6.54 17.83
C SER A 6 1.33 -5.37 17.41
N ILE A 7 0.30 -5.07 18.20
CA ILE A 7 -0.61 -3.94 17.93
C ILE A 7 0.01 -2.57 18.26
N GLN A 8 1.03 -2.50 19.13
CA GLN A 8 1.76 -1.26 19.39
C GLN A 8 2.84 -0.98 18.34
N TRP A 9 3.48 -2.02 17.82
CA TRP A 9 4.58 -1.89 16.86
C TRP A 9 4.17 -1.25 15.53
N GLY A 10 2.97 -1.57 15.01
CA GLY A 10 2.46 -0.96 13.78
C GLY A 10 2.32 0.57 13.85
N PRO A 11 1.69 1.12 14.89
CA PRO A 11 1.61 2.57 15.13
C PRO A 11 2.94 3.25 15.46
N GLU A 12 3.96 2.53 15.92
CA GLU A 12 5.30 3.08 16.21
C GLU A 12 6.12 3.35 14.94
N LEU A 13 5.84 2.61 13.88
CA LEU A 13 6.40 2.88 12.55
C LEU A 13 5.81 4.15 11.92
N LEU A 14 4.70 4.67 12.45
CA LEU A 14 4.05 5.88 11.96
C LEU A 14 4.56 7.13 12.72
N PRO A 15 5.00 8.18 12.03
CA PRO A 15 5.36 9.45 12.66
C PRO A 15 4.18 10.03 13.46
N THR A 16 4.47 10.67 14.59
CA THR A 16 3.45 11.21 15.52
C THR A 16 2.46 12.19 14.87
N SER A 17 2.86 12.90 13.82
CA SER A 17 2.02 13.81 13.04
C SER A 17 0.99 13.11 12.15
N VAL A 18 1.23 11.84 11.77
CA VAL A 18 0.36 11.08 10.86
C VAL A 18 -0.22 9.81 11.49
N ARG A 19 0.22 9.44 12.71
CA ARG A 19 -0.24 8.24 13.43
C ARG A 19 -1.76 8.14 13.51
N GLY A 20 -2.45 9.23 13.84
CA GLY A 20 -3.92 9.25 13.93
C GLY A 20 -4.61 8.98 12.58
N SER A 21 -4.13 9.61 11.51
CA SER A 21 -4.69 9.46 10.16
C SER A 21 -4.39 8.08 9.57
N GLY A 22 -3.14 7.60 9.70
CA GLY A 22 -2.73 6.29 9.19
C GLY A 22 -3.47 5.13 9.87
N VAL A 23 -3.63 5.17 11.19
CA VAL A 23 -4.38 4.14 11.93
C VAL A 23 -5.87 4.18 11.56
N ALA A 24 -6.45 5.37 11.36
CA ALA A 24 -7.84 5.52 10.94
C ALA A 24 -8.08 4.93 9.53
N THR A 25 -7.19 5.18 8.57
CA THR A 25 -7.28 4.60 7.23
C THR A 25 -7.24 3.07 7.26
N ILE A 26 -6.32 2.48 8.04
CA ILE A 26 -6.23 1.03 8.21
C ILE A 26 -7.54 0.46 8.79
N HIS A 27 -8.11 1.13 9.80
CA HIS A 27 -9.38 0.71 10.39
C HIS A 27 -10.54 0.74 9.40
N ILE A 28 -10.66 1.80 8.61
CA ILE A 28 -11.72 1.92 7.59
C ILE A 28 -11.58 0.81 6.54
N CYS A 29 -10.37 0.55 6.04
CA CYS A 29 -10.10 -0.55 5.12
C CYS A 29 -10.46 -1.91 5.73
N GLY A 30 -10.05 -2.16 6.98
CA GLY A 30 -10.39 -3.39 7.70
C GLY A 30 -11.90 -3.57 7.90
N PHE A 31 -12.63 -2.48 8.13
CA PHE A 31 -14.08 -2.50 8.29
C PHE A 31 -14.79 -2.88 6.99
N ILE A 32 -14.34 -2.34 5.85
CA ILE A 32 -14.87 -2.70 4.52
C ILE A 32 -14.68 -4.19 4.24
N VAL A 33 -13.50 -4.74 4.54
CA VAL A 33 -13.21 -6.18 4.37
C VAL A 33 -14.08 -7.02 5.32
N SER A 34 -14.25 -6.56 6.56
CA SER A 34 -15.09 -7.24 7.54
C SER A 34 -16.56 -7.27 7.12
N PHE A 35 -17.03 -6.19 6.48
CA PHE A 35 -18.37 -6.11 5.90
C PHE A 35 -18.54 -7.02 4.66
N LEU A 36 -17.51 -7.14 3.82
CA LEU A 36 -17.52 -8.03 2.65
C LEU A 36 -17.42 -9.52 3.03
N SER A 37 -16.81 -9.85 4.16
CA SER A 37 -16.58 -11.22 4.63
C SER A 37 -17.82 -12.14 4.57
N PRO A 38 -18.97 -11.82 5.18
CA PRO A 38 -20.16 -12.67 5.10
C PRO A 38 -20.70 -12.82 3.67
N TYR A 39 -20.52 -11.82 2.80
CA TYR A 39 -20.95 -11.87 1.41
C TYR A 39 -20.12 -12.86 0.59
N ILE A 40 -18.80 -12.88 0.81
CA ILE A 40 -17.88 -13.84 0.18
C ILE A 40 -18.20 -15.28 0.62
N VAL A 41 -18.49 -15.47 1.91
CA VAL A 41 -18.88 -16.79 2.46
C VAL A 41 -20.22 -17.25 1.90
N TYR A 42 -21.20 -16.34 1.76
CA TYR A 42 -22.50 -16.67 1.18
C TYR A 42 -22.38 -17.15 -0.28
N LEU A 43 -21.44 -16.57 -1.04
CA LEU A 43 -21.18 -16.94 -2.43
C LEU A 43 -20.75 -18.42 -2.61
N LYS A 44 -20.21 -19.05 -1.56
CA LYS A 44 -19.87 -20.48 -1.51
C LYS A 44 -21.08 -21.38 -1.78
N ASN A 45 -22.29 -20.95 -1.41
CA ASN A 45 -23.52 -21.74 -1.61
C ASN A 45 -23.87 -21.94 -3.09
N TYR A 46 -23.40 -21.05 -3.96
CA TYR A 46 -23.65 -21.16 -5.40
C TYR A 46 -22.54 -21.99 -6.09
N PHE A 47 -21.28 -21.69 -5.79
CA PHE A 47 -20.13 -22.45 -6.30
C PHE A 47 -19.02 -22.57 -5.25
N HIS A 48 -18.54 -23.79 -5.00
CA HIS A 48 -17.57 -24.08 -3.91
C HIS A 48 -16.17 -23.48 -4.14
N TRP A 49 -15.78 -23.22 -5.38
CA TRP A 49 -14.46 -22.70 -5.78
C TRP A 49 -14.38 -21.16 -5.82
N LEU A 50 -15.51 -20.45 -5.91
CA LEU A 50 -15.58 -18.99 -5.94
C LEU A 50 -14.91 -18.28 -4.75
N PRO A 51 -15.13 -18.67 -3.47
CA PRO A 51 -14.58 -17.92 -2.35
C PRO A 51 -13.05 -17.89 -2.35
N LEU A 52 -12.40 -18.97 -2.82
CA LEU A 52 -10.94 -19.05 -2.89
C LEU A 52 -10.38 -18.05 -3.93
N THR A 53 -11.01 -17.98 -5.10
CA THR A 53 -10.65 -17.03 -6.17
C THR A 53 -10.86 -15.59 -5.75
N VAL A 54 -11.96 -15.28 -5.04
CA VAL A 54 -12.26 -13.92 -4.57
C VAL A 54 -11.25 -13.45 -3.52
N ILE A 55 -10.92 -14.30 -2.55
CA ILE A 55 -9.90 -13.96 -1.54
C ILE A 55 -8.54 -13.78 -2.20
N GLY A 56 -8.17 -14.65 -3.15
CA GLY A 56 -6.94 -14.51 -3.92
C GLY A 56 -6.89 -13.22 -4.74
N ALA A 57 -7.99 -12.81 -5.36
CA ALA A 57 -8.08 -11.56 -6.10
C ALA A 57 -7.95 -10.33 -5.18
N ILE A 58 -8.62 -10.33 -4.02
CA ILE A 58 -8.51 -9.25 -3.03
C ILE A 58 -7.07 -9.16 -2.49
N ALA A 59 -6.44 -10.31 -2.19
CA ALA A 59 -5.05 -10.35 -1.76
C ALA A 59 -4.09 -9.85 -2.86
N GLY A 60 -4.31 -10.23 -4.11
CA GLY A 60 -3.54 -9.75 -5.26
C GLY A 60 -3.66 -8.24 -5.45
N LEU A 61 -4.87 -7.70 -5.37
CA LEU A 61 -5.10 -6.24 -5.40
C LEU A 61 -4.45 -5.54 -4.22
N GLY A 62 -4.56 -6.12 -3.02
CA GLY A 62 -3.92 -5.62 -1.80
C GLY A 62 -2.40 -5.63 -1.87
N MET A 63 -1.80 -6.55 -2.64
CA MET A 63 -0.37 -6.60 -2.91
C MET A 63 0.06 -5.58 -3.98
N MET A 64 -0.77 -5.34 -5.00
CA MET A 64 -0.49 -4.34 -6.03
C MET A 64 -0.65 -2.90 -5.53
N LEU A 65 -1.54 -2.67 -4.55
CA LEU A 65 -1.81 -1.35 -3.99
C LEU A 65 -0.56 -0.65 -3.39
N PRO A 66 0.27 -1.30 -2.54
CA PRO A 66 1.51 -0.71 -2.05
C PRO A 66 2.59 -0.58 -3.14
N LEU A 67 2.49 -1.28 -4.27
CA LEU A 67 3.36 -1.02 -5.43
C LEU A 67 2.96 0.25 -6.18
N ALA A 68 1.66 0.57 -6.21
CA ALA A 68 1.11 1.81 -6.78
C ALA A 68 1.17 3.00 -5.81
N LEU A 69 1.45 2.74 -4.53
CA LEU A 69 1.79 3.75 -3.54
C LEU A 69 3.32 3.94 -3.62
N PRO A 70 3.83 4.86 -4.48
CA PRO A 70 5.27 5.10 -4.56
C PRO A 70 5.80 5.37 -3.16
N GLU A 71 6.96 4.79 -2.87
CA GLU A 71 7.65 4.84 -1.59
C GLU A 71 7.43 6.18 -0.85
N THR A 72 6.48 6.19 0.08
CA THR A 72 6.33 7.26 1.09
C THR A 72 7.38 7.12 2.19
N THR A 73 8.27 6.14 2.09
CA THR A 73 9.32 5.78 3.06
C THR A 73 10.70 6.20 2.56
N MET A 74 10.88 7.47 2.17
CA MET A 74 12.23 8.07 2.07
C MET A 74 12.29 9.58 1.83
N THR A 75 11.18 10.30 1.82
CA THR A 75 11.21 11.77 1.83
C THR A 75 11.51 12.28 3.24
N VAL A 76 12.60 13.05 3.36
CA VAL A 76 12.93 13.86 4.54
C VAL A 76 11.67 14.58 5.02
N MET A 77 11.36 14.43 6.31
CA MET A 77 10.12 14.91 6.92
C MET A 77 9.89 16.39 6.58
N PRO A 78 8.89 16.70 5.72
CA PRO A 78 8.57 18.07 5.36
C PRO A 78 8.12 18.79 6.64
N LYS A 79 8.74 19.93 6.95
CA LYS A 79 8.54 20.63 8.22
C LYS A 79 7.32 21.57 8.21
N THR A 80 6.66 21.73 7.05
CA THR A 80 5.53 22.64 6.82
C THR A 80 4.51 22.06 5.82
N PHE A 81 3.25 22.52 5.90
CA PHE A 81 2.17 22.06 5.02
C PHE A 81 2.43 22.36 3.53
N GLU A 82 3.04 23.51 3.18
CA GLU A 82 3.46 23.81 1.80
C GLU A 82 4.41 22.76 1.20
N ASP A 83 5.33 22.21 2.00
CA ASP A 83 6.35 21.26 1.53
C ASP A 83 5.71 19.89 1.23
N VAL A 84 4.66 19.51 1.96
CA VAL A 84 3.84 18.32 1.66
C VAL A 84 3.09 18.48 0.33
N GLU A 85 2.59 19.67 0.03
CA GLU A 85 1.85 19.96 -1.20
C GLU A 85 2.78 19.90 -2.43
N GLU A 86 3.99 20.45 -2.32
CA GLU A 86 4.97 20.41 -3.41
C GLU A 86 5.52 19.00 -3.66
N LEU A 87 5.73 18.21 -2.59
CA LEU A 87 6.06 16.80 -2.70
C LEU A 87 4.93 16.04 -3.40
N THR A 88 3.69 16.15 -2.94
CA THR A 88 2.54 15.45 -3.57
C THR A 88 2.39 15.80 -5.06
N ARG A 89 2.66 17.05 -5.44
CA ARG A 89 2.65 17.52 -6.84
C ARG A 89 3.76 16.93 -7.71
N LYS A 90 4.92 16.59 -7.12
CA LYS A 90 6.08 15.98 -7.82
C LYS A 90 6.06 14.45 -7.82
N GLN A 91 5.34 13.80 -6.91
CA GLN A 91 5.21 12.34 -6.84
C GLN A 91 4.23 11.85 -7.91
N ASN A 92 4.74 11.49 -9.09
CA ASN A 92 3.96 10.68 -10.03
C ASN A 92 3.80 9.27 -9.45
N LEU A 93 2.56 8.87 -9.15
CA LEU A 93 2.19 7.54 -8.61
C LEU A 93 2.68 6.35 -9.47
N TRP A 94 3.11 6.64 -10.70
CA TRP A 94 3.62 5.68 -11.68
C TRP A 94 5.15 5.57 -11.73
N LYS A 95 5.88 6.19 -10.80
CA LYS A 95 7.33 5.95 -10.63
C LYS A 95 7.57 4.60 -9.95
N LEU A 96 7.34 3.52 -10.71
CA LEU A 96 7.71 2.19 -10.27
C LEU A 96 9.24 2.04 -10.35
N PRO A 97 9.94 1.61 -9.28
CA PRO A 97 11.40 1.41 -9.30
C PRO A 97 11.83 0.39 -10.38
N PHE A 98 10.93 -0.53 -10.75
CA PHE A 98 11.11 -1.47 -11.86
C PHE A 98 11.31 -0.78 -13.22
N MET A 99 10.61 0.33 -13.49
CA MET A 99 10.74 1.07 -14.74
C MET A 99 12.04 1.88 -14.80
N GLU A 100 12.53 2.37 -13.66
CA GLU A 100 13.78 3.13 -13.60
C GLU A 100 14.99 2.21 -13.83
N SER A 101 14.98 1.00 -13.28
CA SER A 101 16.00 -0.03 -13.55
C SER A 101 16.04 -0.39 -15.05
N ARG A 102 14.88 -0.46 -15.71
CA ARG A 102 14.81 -0.70 -17.17
C ARG A 102 15.38 0.48 -17.97
N LYS A 103 15.02 1.71 -17.61
CA LYS A 103 15.47 2.92 -18.30
C LYS A 103 16.97 3.19 -18.10
N ALA A 104 17.52 2.88 -16.92
CA ALA A 104 18.94 2.96 -16.62
C ALA A 104 19.75 1.89 -17.37
N ASN A 105 19.18 0.69 -17.55
CA ASN A 105 19.81 -0.37 -18.32
C ASN A 105 19.80 -0.07 -19.83
N GLU A 106 18.72 0.52 -20.35
CA GLU A 106 18.63 0.99 -21.74
C GLU A 106 19.59 2.15 -22.03
N MET A 107 19.78 3.10 -21.09
CA MET A 107 20.76 4.18 -21.23
C MET A 107 22.22 3.69 -21.16
N ASN A 108 22.51 2.66 -20.37
CA ASN A 108 23.83 2.04 -20.32
C ASN A 108 24.11 1.17 -21.55
N ALA A 109 23.07 0.56 -22.15
CA ALA A 109 23.16 -0.24 -23.37
C ALA A 109 23.37 0.57 -24.66
N GLY A 110 23.07 1.88 -24.65
CA GLY A 110 23.36 2.81 -25.75
C GLY A 110 24.71 3.54 -25.64
N ARG A 111 25.48 3.28 -24.57
CA ARG A 111 26.77 3.94 -24.30
C ARG A 111 27.98 3.04 -24.58
N ASN A 112 27.74 1.76 -24.85
CA ASN A 112 28.72 0.70 -25.10
C ASN A 112 28.63 0.13 -26.53
N THR A 113 28.02 0.87 -27.44
CA THR A 113 28.14 0.74 -28.90
C THR A 113 28.60 2.07 -29.47
#